data_AF-A0A3C0V951-F1
#
_entry.id   AF-A0A3C0V951-F1
#
_cell.length_a   1.000
_cell.length_b   1.000
_cell.length_c   1.000
_cell.angle_alpha   90.00
_cell.angle_beta   90.00
_cell.angle_gamma   90.00
#
_symmetry.space_group_name_H-M   'P 1'
#
loop_
_entity.id
_entity.type
_entity.pdbx_description
1 polymer ?
#
loop_
_entity_poly.entity_id
_entity_poly.type
_entity_poly.pdbx_seq_one_letter_code
_entity_poly.pdbx_strand_id
1 'polypeptide(L)'
;MASTVDEISIRYEEDGQELVREIQKEILSRGSWATIMFLFQNYNRRLGTYDPPRVTIRRFQKSGGNYVLRSKFNVSGPEQARKIIEALNRWYKNDKSSEATET
;
A
#
# COMPACT_ATOMS: atom_id res chain seq x y z
N MET A 1 0.99 8.17 16.05
CA MET A 1 0.60 8.63 14.69
C MET A 1 1.86 9.05 13.97
N ALA A 2 1.92 8.88 12.65
CA ALA A 2 3.10 9.23 11.87
C ALA A 2 3.04 10.70 11.43
N SER A 3 4.12 11.44 11.66
CA SER A 3 4.27 12.84 11.27
C SER A 3 4.83 12.98 9.85
N THR A 4 5.57 11.96 9.41
CA THR A 4 6.13 11.82 8.06
C THR A 4 5.53 10.59 7.35
N VAL A 5 5.65 10.53 6.03
CA VAL A 5 5.16 9.39 5.23
C VAL A 5 5.98 8.14 5.53
N ASP A 6 7.29 8.30 5.73
CA ASP A 6 8.25 7.21 5.94
C ASP A 6 8.03 6.49 7.28
N GLU A 7 7.55 7.21 8.30
CA GLU A 7 7.14 6.66 9.60
C GLU A 7 5.87 5.79 9.54
N ILE A 8 5.07 5.87 8.46
CA ILE A 8 3.87 5.06 8.35
C ILE A 8 4.26 3.60 8.17
N SER A 9 3.77 2.77 9.09
CA SER A 9 3.84 1.31 9.02
C SER A 9 2.46 0.71 9.27
N ILE A 10 2.28 -0.51 8.77
CA ILE A 10 1.10 -1.33 9.03
C ILE A 10 1.39 -2.51 9.96
N ARG A 11 2.63 -2.62 10.46
CA ARG A 11 3.00 -3.62 11.46
C ARG A 11 2.12 -3.47 12.70
N TYR A 12 1.58 -4.58 13.18
CA TYR A 12 0.76 -4.63 14.38
C TYR A 12 1.18 -5.83 15.23
N GLU A 13 1.41 -5.57 16.52
CA GLU A 13 1.82 -6.54 17.52
C GLU A 13 0.91 -6.41 18.73
N GLU A 14 0.49 -7.56 19.28
CA GLU A 14 -0.38 -7.66 20.44
C GLU A 14 0.08 -8.86 21.27
N ASP A 15 0.25 -8.69 22.58
CA ASP A 15 0.71 -9.73 23.52
C ASP A 15 2.00 -10.45 23.07
N GLY A 16 2.93 -9.71 22.45
CA GLY A 16 4.20 -10.24 21.93
C GLY A 16 4.07 -11.05 20.62
N GLN A 17 2.87 -11.15 20.04
CA GLN A 17 2.62 -11.78 18.75
C GLN A 17 2.46 -10.71 17.66
N GLU A 18 3.30 -10.77 16.64
CA GLU A 18 3.15 -9.92 15.45
C GLU A 18 1.95 -10.43 14.63
N LEU A 19 0.82 -9.75 14.74
CA LEU A 19 -0.43 -10.10 14.06
C LEU A 19 -0.48 -9.63 12.62
N VAL A 20 0.15 -8.49 12.32
CA VAL A 20 0.33 -7.98 10.97
C VAL A 20 1.82 -7.75 10.76
N ARG A 21 2.41 -8.50 9.84
CA ARG A 21 3.81 -8.38 9.45
C ARG A 21 3.91 -7.57 8.16
N GLU A 22 4.58 -6.42 8.22
CA GLU A 22 4.96 -5.66 7.03
C GLU A 22 6.21 -6.28 6.40
N ILE A 23 6.14 -6.61 5.11
CA ILE A 23 7.26 -7.20 4.34
C ILE A 23 7.95 -6.13 3.50
N GLN A 24 7.16 -5.33 2.77
CA GLN A 24 7.67 -4.29 1.88
C GLN A 24 6.70 -3.11 1.86
N LYS A 25 7.26 -1.93 1.58
CA LYS A 25 6.55 -0.65 1.51
C LYS A 25 7.03 0.13 0.31
N GLU A 26 6.10 0.62 -0.49
CA GLU A 26 6.35 1.48 -1.65
C GLU A 26 5.53 2.76 -1.52
N ILE A 27 6.20 3.92 -1.55
CA ILE A 27 5.54 5.23 -1.48
C ILE A 27 5.22 5.67 -2.91
N LEU A 28 3.94 5.67 -3.27
CA LEU A 28 3.46 6.06 -4.59
C LEU A 28 3.25 7.57 -4.72
N SER A 29 2.92 8.25 -3.61
CA SER A 29 2.78 9.71 -3.59
C SER A 29 3.11 10.30 -2.22
N ARG A 30 3.67 11.53 -2.21
CA ARG A 30 4.02 12.31 -1.01
C ARG A 30 3.24 13.63 -0.95
N GLY A 31 3.23 14.27 0.23
CA GLY A 31 2.60 15.58 0.48
C GLY A 31 1.42 15.50 1.45
N SER A 32 0.52 16.50 1.42
CA SER A 32 -0.68 16.53 2.29
C SER A 32 -1.60 15.33 2.06
N TRP A 33 -1.53 14.71 0.88
CA TRP A 33 -2.11 13.41 0.58
C TRP A 33 -1.00 12.45 0.20
N ALA A 34 -0.87 11.35 0.94
CA ALA A 34 0.11 10.30 0.68
C ALA A 34 -0.58 9.00 0.29
N THR A 35 0.01 8.27 -0.65
CA THR A 35 -0.48 6.95 -1.08
C THR A 35 0.66 5.97 -0.93
N ILE A 36 0.44 4.91 -0.16
CA ILE A 36 1.47 3.92 0.14
C ILE A 36 0.90 2.54 -0.17
N MET A 37 1.70 1.73 -0.85
CA MET A 37 1.42 0.32 -1.08
C MET A 37 2.28 -0.52 -0.13
N PHE A 38 1.66 -1.50 0.51
CA PHE A 38 2.34 -2.41 1.42
C PHE A 38 2.13 -3.85 0.99
N LEU A 39 3.19 -4.65 1.05
CA LEU A 39 3.14 -6.10 1.05
C LEU A 39 3.18 -6.59 2.50
N PHE A 40 2.23 -7.44 2.91
CA PHE A 40 2.11 -7.85 4.31
C PHE A 40 1.53 -9.25 4.46
N GLN A 41 1.68 -9.82 5.66
CA GLN A 41 1.03 -11.05 6.07
C GLN A 41 0.22 -10.83 7.35
N ASN A 42 -0.87 -11.57 7.47
CA ASN A 42 -1.62 -11.66 8.72
C ASN A 42 -1.29 -12.97 9.41
N TYR A 43 -1.14 -12.93 10.73
CA TYR A 43 -1.01 -14.12 11.54
C TYR A 43 -2.38 -14.81 11.69
N ASN A 44 -2.43 -16.08 11.36
CA ASN A 44 -3.59 -16.93 11.50
C ASN A 44 -3.57 -17.59 12.89
N ARG A 45 -4.27 -16.99 13.86
CA ARG A 45 -4.32 -17.49 15.24
C ARG A 45 -4.78 -18.95 15.36
N ARG A 46 -5.60 -19.42 14.42
CA ARG A 46 -6.10 -20.80 14.41
C ARG A 46 -5.03 -21.81 13.96
N LEU A 47 -4.20 -21.42 12.99
CA LEU A 47 -3.18 -22.31 12.40
C LEU A 47 -1.80 -22.12 13.01
N GLY A 48 -1.57 -21.03 13.75
CA GLY A 48 -0.25 -20.68 14.29
C GLY A 48 0.76 -20.25 13.22
N THR A 49 0.29 -19.88 12.03
CA THR A 49 1.14 -19.55 10.88
C THR A 49 0.72 -18.23 10.24
N TYR A 50 1.58 -17.65 9.40
CA TYR A 50 1.22 -16.50 8.58
C TYR A 50 0.52 -16.95 7.30
N ASP A 51 -0.55 -16.24 6.95
CA ASP A 51 -1.20 -16.40 5.65
C ASP A 51 -0.23 -16.00 4.50
N PRO A 52 -0.52 -16.42 3.25
CA PRO A 52 0.21 -15.92 2.09
C PRO A 52 0.23 -14.38 2.03
N PRO A 53 1.31 -13.77 1.51
CA PRO A 53 1.41 -12.32 1.40
C PRO A 53 0.27 -11.70 0.59
N ARG A 54 -0.19 -10.53 1.05
CA ARG A 54 -1.25 -9.74 0.41
C ARG A 54 -0.78 -8.31 0.24
N VAL A 55 -1.41 -7.60 -0.69
CA VAL A 55 -1.12 -6.18 -0.94
C VAL A 55 -2.25 -5.31 -0.40
N THR A 56 -1.90 -4.19 0.23
CA THR A 56 -2.85 -3.14 0.57
C THR A 56 -2.32 -1.80 0.06
N ILE A 57 -3.16 -1.05 -0.64
CA ILE A 57 -2.88 0.33 -1.05
C ILE A 57 -3.69 1.21 -0.12
N ARG A 58 -3.01 2.13 0.57
CA ARG A 58 -3.61 3.00 1.58
C ARG A 58 -3.37 4.46 1.24
N ARG A 59 -4.42 5.26 1.33
CA ARG A 59 -4.36 6.71 1.18
C ARG A 59 -4.48 7.38 2.54
N PHE A 60 -3.56 8.28 2.82
CA PHE A 60 -3.49 9.07 4.03
C PHE A 60 -3.65 10.55 3.70
N GLN A 61 -4.20 11.31 4.64
CA GLN A 61 -4.25 12.75 4.60
C GLN A 61 -3.57 13.32 5.84
N LYS A 62 -2.68 14.31 5.68
CA LYS A 62 -2.06 15.02 6.79
C LYS A 62 -3.06 16.03 7.36
N SER A 63 -3.36 15.92 8.65
CA SER A 63 -4.21 16.85 9.39
C SER A 63 -3.65 17.00 10.80
N GLY A 64 -3.52 18.25 11.29
CA GLY A 64 -2.94 18.51 12.61
C GLY A 64 -1.52 17.95 12.76
N GLY A 65 -0.70 18.04 11.70
CA GLY A 65 0.69 17.54 11.70
C GLY A 65 0.85 16.03 11.53
N ASN A 66 -0.24 15.25 11.54
CA ASN A 66 -0.21 13.78 11.53
C ASN A 66 -0.96 13.20 10.33
N TYR A 67 -0.51 12.06 9.82
CA TYR A 67 -1.22 11.34 8.78
C TYR A 67 -2.36 10.50 9.35
N VAL A 68 -3.55 10.67 8.77
CA VAL A 68 -4.76 9.92 9.07
C VAL A 68 -5.14 9.08 7.86
N LEU A 69 -5.41 7.78 8.07
CA LEU A 69 -5.88 6.89 7.02
C LEU A 69 -7.26 7.34 6.53
N ARG A 70 -7.42 7.53 5.22
CA ARG A 70 -8.69 7.95 4.60
C ARG A 70 -9.35 6.84 3.81
N SER A 71 -8.56 6.08 3.05
CA SER A 71 -9.07 4.96 2.28
C SER A 71 -8.04 3.85 2.18
N LYS A 72 -8.53 2.64 1.91
CA LYS A 72 -7.71 1.46 1.68
C LYS A 72 -8.34 0.56 0.63
N PHE A 73 -7.50 -0.09 -0.14
CA PHE A 73 -7.87 -1.14 -1.08
C PHE A 73 -6.97 -2.35 -0.85
N ASN A 74 -7.55 -3.53 -0.72
CA ASN A 74 -6.80 -4.77 -0.50
C ASN A 74 -6.85 -5.64 -1.75
N VAL A 75 -5.70 -6.21 -2.11
CA VAL A 75 -5.56 -7.21 -3.16
C VAL A 75 -5.48 -8.57 -2.49
N SER A 76 -6.50 -9.39 -2.73
CA SER A 76 -6.75 -10.63 -1.96
C SER A 76 -5.87 -11.81 -2.38
N GLY A 77 -5.08 -11.66 -3.45
CA GLY A 77 -4.11 -12.68 -3.85
C GLY A 77 -3.39 -12.39 -5.18
N PRO A 78 -2.49 -13.30 -5.59
CA PRO A 78 -1.63 -13.11 -6.76
C PRO A 78 -2.38 -12.99 -8.09
N GLU A 79 -3.50 -13.69 -8.25
CA GLU A 79 -4.30 -13.61 -9.48
C GLU A 79 -4.91 -12.22 -9.68
N GLN A 80 -5.53 -11.67 -8.62
CA GLN A 80 -6.08 -10.32 -8.66
C GLN A 80 -4.98 -9.28 -8.92
N ALA A 81 -3.80 -9.45 -8.30
CA ALA A 81 -2.66 -8.58 -8.54
C ALA A 81 -2.25 -8.59 -10.02
N ARG A 82 -2.13 -9.78 -10.63
CA ARG A 82 -1.79 -9.91 -12.06
C ARG A 82 -2.84 -9.25 -12.97
N LYS A 83 -4.12 -9.45 -12.68
CA LYS A 83 -5.22 -8.80 -13.43
C LYS A 83 -5.16 -7.28 -13.34
N ILE A 84 -4.86 -6.73 -12.16
CA ILE A 84 -4.67 -5.28 -11.98
C ILE A 84 -3.48 -4.79 -12.81
N ILE A 85 -2.32 -5.46 -12.71
CA ILE A 85 -1.12 -5.11 -13.48
C ILE A 85 -1.40 -5.13 -14.99
N GLU A 86 -2.05 -6.17 -15.48
CA GLU A 86 -2.40 -6.30 -16.90
C GLU A 86 -3.35 -5.18 -17.36
N ALA A 87 -4.38 -4.86 -16.57
CA ALA A 87 -5.30 -3.78 -16.88
C ALA A 87 -4.60 -2.42 -16.92
N LEU A 88 -3.82 -2.09 -15.89
CA LEU A 88 -3.05 -0.84 -15.82
C LEU A 88 -2.07 -0.73 -16.99
N ASN A 89 -1.28 -1.78 -17.25
CA ASN A 89 -0.35 -1.80 -18.37
C ASN A 89 -1.06 -1.61 -19.71
N ARG A 90 -2.26 -2.18 -19.89
CA ARG A 90 -3.05 -2.01 -21.12
C ARG A 90 -3.55 -0.57 -21.28
N TRP A 91 -4.02 0.05 -20.20
CA TRP A 91 -4.55 1.42 -20.22
C TRP A 91 -3.45 2.47 -20.44
N TYR A 92 -2.26 2.24 -19.87
CA TYR A 92 -1.14 3.19 -19.94
C TYR A 92 -0.05 2.80 -20.95
N LYS A 93 -0.27 1.77 -21.78
CA LYS A 93 0.73 1.27 -22.75
C LYS A 93 1.19 2.31 -23.78
N ASN A 94 0.40 3.36 -24.01
CA ASN A 94 0.59 4.34 -25.08
C ASN A 94 0.72 5.78 -24.58
N ASP A 95 1.04 6.02 -23.31
CA ASP A 95 1.17 7.39 -22.77
C ASP A 95 2.54 8.02 -23.15
N LYS A 96 2.82 8.07 -24.45
CA LYS A 96 3.89 8.84 -25.11
C LYS A 96 3.34 10.17 -25.65
N SER A 97 2.26 10.71 -25.07
CA SER A 97 1.60 11.94 -25.51
C SER A 97 1.62 13.05 -24.47
N SER A 98 2.80 13.31 -23.90
CA SER A 98 3.07 14.59 -23.20
C SER A 98 4.57 14.92 -23.21
N GLU A 99 5.19 14.91 -24.39
CA GLU A 99 6.54 15.47 -24.59
C GLU A 99 6.64 16.03 -26.02
N ALA A 100 5.69 16.89 -26.39
CA ALA A 100 5.73 17.68 -27.62
C ALA A 100 4.77 18.87 -27.56
N THR A 101 4.82 19.68 -26.50
CA THR A 101 4.41 21.09 -26.57
C THR A 101 5.12 21.84 -25.46
N GLU A 102 6.33 22.31 -25.75
CA GLU A 102 6.69 23.69 -25.45
C GLU A 102 7.93 24.04 -26.29
N THR A 103 7.88 25.26 -26.79
CA THR A 103 8.58 25.83 -27.95
C THR A 103 10.00 26.29 -27.60
#